data_AF-A0A7G8DCU8-F1
#
_entry.id   AF-A0A7G8DCU8-F1
#
_cell.length_a   1.000
_cell.length_b   1.000
_cell.length_c   1.000
_cell.angle_alpha   90.00
_cell.angle_beta   90.00
_cell.angle_gamma   90.00
#
_symmetry.space_group_name_H-M   'P 1'
#
loop_
_entity.id
_entity.type
_entity.pdbx_description
1 polymer ?
#
loop_
_entity_poly.entity_id
_entity_poly.type
_entity_poly.pdbx_seq_one_letter_code
_entity_poly.pdbx_strand_id
1 'polypeptide(L)'
;MNLLIPAAGRSFCEWKGVAEYFDVIAGGHRIHRAVWRYPSPTESFQAIAGWFALYPGLMDGCWLNGEEVTAQPGGFYGGWISSAVEGPFKGDPSHPELI
;
A
#
# COMPACT_ATOMS: atom_id res chain seq x y z
N MET A 1 14.59 -8.24 16.13
CA MET A 1 13.21 -8.70 15.83
C MET A 1 12.83 -8.11 14.48
N ASN A 2 12.42 -8.92 13.52
CA ASN A 2 12.10 -8.41 12.18
C ASN A 2 10.66 -7.87 12.15
N LEU A 3 10.51 -6.58 11.86
CA LEU A 3 9.21 -5.92 11.73
C LEU A 3 8.43 -6.40 10.50
N LEU A 4 9.15 -6.82 9.44
CA LEU A 4 8.57 -7.31 8.20
C LEU A 4 8.95 -8.78 7.99
N ILE A 5 7.96 -9.64 7.82
CA ILE A 5 8.12 -11.06 7.54
C ILE A 5 7.54 -11.36 6.16
N PRO A 6 8.28 -12.00 5.23
CA PRO A 6 7.72 -12.39 3.94
C PRO A 6 6.42 -13.19 4.11
N ALA A 7 5.40 -12.81 3.34
CA ALA A 7 4.09 -13.43 3.37
C ALA A 7 3.81 -14.20 2.09
N ALA A 8 2.96 -15.22 2.18
CA ALA A 8 2.53 -15.96 1.01
C ALA A 8 1.62 -15.11 0.11
N GLY A 9 1.62 -15.43 -1.18
CA GLY A 9 0.83 -14.75 -2.19
C GLY A 9 1.58 -13.61 -2.88
N ARG A 10 1.10 -13.27 -4.07
CA ARG A 10 1.63 -12.21 -4.94
C ARG A 10 0.47 -11.61 -5.72
N SER A 11 0.64 -10.38 -6.19
CA SER A 11 -0.27 -9.77 -7.17
C SER A 11 0.51 -9.38 -8.41
N PHE A 12 -0.17 -9.39 -9.55
CA PHE A 12 0.39 -8.93 -10.81
C PHE A 12 -0.27 -7.62 -11.20
N CYS A 13 0.55 -6.67 -11.61
CA CYS A 13 0.14 -5.44 -12.26
C CYS A 13 0.77 -5.42 -13.65
N GLU A 14 -0.04 -5.25 -14.68
CA GLU A 14 0.36 -5.18 -16.09
C GLU A 14 1.38 -4.06 -16.35
N TRP A 15 1.36 -2.99 -15.55
CA TRP A 15 2.31 -1.89 -15.68
C TRP A 15 3.56 -2.08 -14.84
N LYS A 16 3.42 -2.52 -13.58
CA LYS A 16 4.51 -2.51 -12.58
C LYS A 16 5.20 -3.86 -12.42
N GLY A 17 4.59 -4.96 -12.86
CA GLY A 17 5.09 -6.32 -12.64
C GLY A 17 4.49 -6.99 -11.41
N VAL A 18 5.23 -7.93 -10.82
CA VAL A 18 4.76 -8.78 -9.72
C VAL A 18 5.13 -8.18 -8.37
N ALA A 19 4.15 -7.98 -7.49
CA ALA A 19 4.37 -7.56 -6.11
C ALA A 19 4.48 -8.77 -5.18
N GLU A 20 5.36 -8.66 -4.18
CA GLU A 20 5.47 -9.60 -3.06
C GLU A 20 4.94 -8.95 -1.79
N TYR A 21 4.30 -9.75 -0.94
CA TYR A 21 3.69 -9.28 0.31
C TYR A 21 4.55 -9.59 1.53
N PHE A 22 4.36 -8.76 2.55
CA PHE A 22 4.97 -8.90 3.87
C PHE A 22 3.91 -8.68 4.95
N ASP A 23 4.05 -9.44 6.03
CA ASP A 23 3.32 -9.22 7.27
C ASP A 23 4.08 -8.24 8.15
N VAL A 24 3.34 -7.40 8.89
CA VAL A 24 3.90 -6.49 9.90
C VAL A 24 3.80 -7.13 11.27
N ILE A 25 4.91 -7.18 12.02
CA ILE A 25 4.97 -7.66 13.40
C ILE A 25 5.29 -6.49 14.31
N ALA A 26 4.30 -6.00 15.05
CA ALA A 26 4.45 -4.84 15.94
C ALA A 26 3.45 -4.91 17.11
N GLY A 27 3.85 -4.41 18.29
CA GLY A 27 2.95 -4.36 19.46
C GLY A 27 2.43 -5.71 19.95
N GLY A 28 3.06 -6.83 19.58
CA GLY A 28 2.53 -8.19 19.85
C GLY A 28 1.49 -8.68 18.84
N HIS A 29 1.21 -7.89 17.80
CA HIS A 29 0.27 -8.21 16.73
C HIS A 29 1.01 -8.61 15.44
N ARG A 30 0.32 -9.41 14.61
CA ARG A 30 0.72 -9.75 13.24
C ARG A 30 -0.36 -9.27 12.28
N ILE A 31 -0.02 -8.33 11.42
CA ILE A 31 -0.91 -7.77 10.40
C ILE A 31 -0.57 -8.40 9.06
N HIS A 32 -1.49 -9.19 8.51
CA HIS A 32 -1.22 -10.01 7.34
C HIS A 32 -1.21 -9.20 6.04
N ARG A 33 -0.21 -9.44 5.19
CA ARG A 33 -0.05 -8.87 3.83
C ARG A 33 -0.22 -7.35 3.79
N ALA A 34 0.16 -6.66 4.86
CA ALA A 34 -0.07 -5.23 5.04
C ALA A 34 0.95 -4.35 4.30
N VAL A 35 2.04 -4.97 3.84
CA VAL A 35 3.14 -4.32 3.11
C VAL A 35 3.36 -5.06 1.80
N TRP A 36 3.73 -4.34 0.75
CA TRP A 36 4.17 -4.93 -0.51
C TRP A 36 5.40 -4.21 -1.08
N ARG A 37 6.09 -4.87 -2.00
CA ARG A 37 7.10 -4.25 -2.86
C ARG A 37 7.13 -4.89 -4.23
N TYR A 38 7.70 -4.20 -5.21
CA TYR A 38 8.05 -4.76 -6.50
C TYR A 38 9.56 -5.04 -6.52
N PRO A 39 10.01 -6.31 -6.39
CA PRO A 39 11.45 -6.61 -6.36
C PRO A 39 12.11 -6.43 -7.74
N SER A 40 11.35 -6.64 -8.82
CA SER A 40 11.80 -6.48 -10.20
C SER A 40 10.65 -5.90 -11.02
N PRO A 41 10.39 -4.59 -10.93
CA PRO A 41 9.34 -3.94 -11.71
C PRO A 41 9.71 -3.88 -13.20
N THR A 42 8.79 -3.39 -14.04
CA THR A 42 9.10 -3.08 -15.44
C THR A 42 10.06 -1.88 -15.55
N GLU A 43 10.63 -1.64 -16.74
CA GLU A 43 11.65 -0.61 -16.98
C GLU A 43 11.19 0.80 -16.54
N SER A 44 9.97 1.19 -16.91
CA SER A 44 9.40 2.51 -16.56
C SER A 44 9.19 2.71 -15.05
N PHE A 45 9.23 1.64 -14.25
CA PHE A 45 9.01 1.66 -12.81
C PHE A 45 10.24 1.22 -12.00
N GLN A 46 11.44 1.19 -12.61
CA GLN A 46 12.68 0.80 -11.90
C GLN A 46 12.97 1.65 -10.67
N ALA A 47 12.54 2.91 -10.65
CA ALA A 47 12.75 3.81 -9.51
C ALA A 47 12.14 3.29 -8.19
N ILE A 48 11.11 2.44 -8.26
CA ILE A 48 10.45 1.84 -7.07
C ILE A 48 10.93 0.41 -6.78
N ALA A 49 11.95 -0.10 -7.48
CA ALA A 49 12.46 -1.45 -7.28
C ALA A 49 12.94 -1.65 -5.83
N GLY A 50 12.39 -2.66 -5.16
CA GLY A 50 12.73 -3.02 -3.78
C GLY A 50 12.15 -2.10 -2.69
N TRP A 51 11.55 -0.96 -3.05
CA TRP A 51 10.89 -0.07 -2.10
C TRP A 51 9.61 -0.68 -1.55
N PHE A 52 9.39 -0.46 -0.26
CA PHE A 52 8.20 -0.94 0.44
C PHE A 52 7.11 0.12 0.44
N ALA A 53 5.89 -0.32 0.22
CA ALA A 53 4.67 0.44 0.48
C ALA A 53 3.78 -0.38 1.42
N LEU A 54 2.89 0.29 2.12
CA LEU A 54 1.98 -0.33 3.08
C LEU A 54 0.57 0.27 2.96
N TYR A 55 -0.42 -0.50 3.39
CA TYR A 55 -1.82 -0.08 3.38
C TYR A 55 -2.12 0.77 4.63
N PRO A 56 -2.40 2.09 4.51
CA PRO A 56 -2.68 2.92 5.68
C PRO A 56 -3.87 2.42 6.49
N GLY A 57 -4.92 1.92 5.81
CA GLY A 57 -6.13 1.40 6.46
C GLY A 57 -5.91 0.10 7.26
N LEU A 58 -4.71 -0.47 7.25
CA LEU A 58 -4.34 -1.61 8.09
C LEU A 58 -3.41 -1.22 9.25
N MET A 59 -3.06 0.06 9.39
CA MET A 59 -2.21 0.57 10.47
C MET A 59 -3.05 1.35 11.49
N ASP A 60 -2.50 1.54 12.69
CA ASP A 60 -3.10 2.44 13.69
C ASP A 60 -3.09 3.91 13.23
N GLY A 61 -2.12 4.26 12.37
CA GLY A 61 -2.02 5.56 11.72
C GLY A 61 -0.79 5.64 10.82
N CYS A 62 -0.82 6.56 9.86
CA CYS A 62 0.28 6.84 8.94
C CYS A 62 0.49 8.34 8.85
N TRP A 63 1.74 8.81 8.90
CA TRP A 63 2.06 10.23 8.82
C TRP A 63 3.01 10.53 7.67
N LEU A 64 2.70 11.55 6.90
CA LEU A 64 3.54 12.10 5.84
C LEU A 64 3.88 13.55 6.20
N ASN A 65 5.16 13.84 6.45
CA ASN A 65 5.62 15.19 6.85
C ASN A 65 4.87 15.77 8.07
N GLY A 66 4.45 14.91 9.00
CA GLY A 66 3.69 15.31 10.20
C GLY A 66 2.17 15.38 10.00
N GLU A 67 1.68 15.24 8.77
CA GLU A 67 0.25 15.15 8.46
C GLU A 67 -0.23 13.70 8.55
N GLU A 68 -1.35 13.46 9.24
CA GLU A 68 -1.98 12.14 9.25
C GLU A 68 -2.65 11.86 7.91
N VAL A 69 -2.35 10.69 7.34
CA VAL A 69 -2.82 10.26 6.03
C VAL A 69 -4.14 9.53 6.16
N THR A 70 -5.11 9.90 5.34
CA THR A 70 -6.36 9.15 5.19
C THR A 70 -6.14 7.98 4.23
N ALA A 71 -6.58 6.79 4.61
CA ALA A 71 -6.52 5.61 3.73
C ALA A 71 -7.47 5.78 2.53
N GLN A 72 -7.01 5.39 1.34
CA GLN A 72 -7.89 5.36 0.17
C GLN A 72 -9.12 4.44 0.42
N PRO A 73 -10.34 4.89 0.09
CA PRO A 73 -11.55 4.10 0.32
C PRO A 73 -11.56 2.74 -0.39
N GLY A 74 -12.40 1.82 0.12
CA GLY A 74 -12.66 0.51 -0.49
C GLY A 74 -11.67 -0.60 -0.12
N GLY A 75 -10.56 -0.30 0.57
CA GLY A 75 -9.65 -1.29 1.16
C GLY A 75 -8.82 -2.10 0.16
N PHE A 76 -9.10 -1.98 -1.14
CA PHE A 76 -8.34 -2.65 -2.20
C PHE A 76 -7.07 -1.89 -2.58
N TYR A 77 -7.15 -0.57 -2.68
CA TYR A 77 -6.03 0.29 -3.04
C TYR A 77 -5.27 0.74 -1.80
N GLY A 78 -3.95 0.62 -1.82
CA GLY A 78 -3.08 1.11 -0.75
C GLY A 78 -2.71 2.58 -0.91
N GLY A 79 -3.66 3.43 -1.34
CA GLY A 79 -3.43 4.84 -1.58
C GLY A 79 -3.33 5.65 -0.29
N TRP A 80 -2.52 6.71 -0.36
CA TRP A 80 -2.22 7.64 0.74
C TRP A 80 -2.82 8.99 0.40
N ILE A 81 -3.91 9.38 1.07
CA ILE A 81 -4.58 10.67 0.85
C ILE A 81 -4.06 11.65 1.90
N SER A 82 -3.42 12.72 1.44
CA SER A 82 -3.03 13.88 2.24
C SER A 82 -3.66 15.15 1.65
N SER A 83 -3.47 16.29 2.29
CA SER A 83 -4.00 17.59 1.87
C SER A 83 -3.46 18.06 0.52
N ALA A 84 -2.39 17.42 0.03
CA ALA A 84 -1.78 17.71 -1.28
C ALA A 84 -2.41 16.89 -2.42
N VAL A 85 -3.30 15.94 -2.12
CA VAL A 85 -3.92 15.07 -3.12
C VAL A 85 -5.41 15.40 -3.22
N GLU A 86 -5.87 15.75 -4.41
CA GLU A 86 -7.28 16.04 -4.68
C GLU A 86 -7.99 14.81 -5.26
N GLY A 87 -9.22 14.59 -4.79
CA GLY A 87 -10.11 13.53 -5.29
C GLY A 87 -10.85 13.91 -6.58
N PRO A 88 -11.78 13.06 -7.04
CA PRO A 88 -12.29 11.88 -6.35
C PRO A 88 -11.33 10.68 -6.40
N PHE A 89 -11.52 9.71 -5.49
CA PHE A 89 -10.61 8.59 -5.31
C PHE A 89 -11.24 7.26 -5.70
N LYS A 90 -10.47 6.36 -6.32
CA LYS A 90 -10.98 5.02 -6.65
C LYS A 90 -11.39 4.28 -5.38
N GLY A 91 -12.52 3.57 -5.45
CA GLY A 91 -13.09 2.86 -4.31
C GLY A 91 -13.97 3.71 -3.40
N ASP A 92 -14.14 5.00 -3.69
CA ASP A 92 -15.12 5.85 -3.01
C ASP A 92 -16.56 5.46 -3.42
N PRO A 93 -17.44 5.09 -2.47
CA PRO A 93 -18.83 4.72 -2.78
C PRO A 93 -19.67 5.83 -3.42
N SER A 94 -19.28 7.10 -3.25
CA SER A 94 -19.94 8.24 -3.90
C SER A 94 -19.52 8.44 -5.36
N HIS A 95 -18.43 7.79 -5.78
CA HIS A 95 -17.86 7.83 -7.12
C HIS A 95 -17.62 6.41 -7.69
N PRO A 96 -18.67 5.58 -7.84
CA PRO A 96 -18.56 4.18 -8.27
C PRO A 96 -17.98 4.02 -9.69
N GLU A 97 -18.00 5.07 -10.51
CA GLU A 97 -17.43 5.09 -11.86
C GLU A 97 -15.90 5.01 -11.91
N LEU A 98 -15.22 5.21 -10.78
CA LEU A 98 -13.74 5.29 -10.72
C LEU A 98 -13.03 3.95 -10.49
N ILE A 99 -13.77 2.86 -10.36
CA ILE A 99 -13.20 1.51 -10.16
C ILE A 99 -12.38 1.11 -11.39
#